data_AF-A0AA40M4W9-F1
#
_entry.id   AF-A0AA40M4W9-F1
#
_cell.length_a   1.000
_cell.length_b   1.000
_cell.length_c   1.000
_cell.angle_alpha   90.00
_cell.angle_beta   90.00
_cell.angle_gamma   90.00
#
_symmetry.space_group_name_H-M   'P 1'
#
loop_
_entity.id
_entity.type
_entity.pdbx_description
1 polymer ?
#
loop_
_entity_poly.entity_id
_entity_poly.type
_entity_poly.pdbx_seq_one_letter_code
_entity_poly.pdbx_strand_id
1 'polypeptide(L)'
;MCIEIKSNNEALTLFLGEIFKRIKLIDEVDLENICNYLGVLGYELISEPDDISYNDVYNYSLKHYTIGEANRQNDISLISTFGNEEFKSCIDNCRTVFEAFFKKLDVDNNAYNKGILNATGEKIIYNGANLESINKIFNYWLSNKKGANRYRLFVTMYSMMSGLGTHGEDNPSKDDALMCLRMTEDILIWCFHNKRGF
;
A
#
# COMPACT_ATOMS: atom_id res chain seq x y z
N MET A 1 20.87 -1.79 16.81
CA MET A 1 19.50 -1.80 16.25
C MET A 1 19.23 -0.81 15.13
N CYS A 2 19.10 0.52 15.30
CA CYS A 2 18.92 1.43 14.13
C CYS A 2 20.11 1.38 13.15
N ILE A 3 21.33 1.17 13.65
CA ILE A 3 22.51 0.91 12.80
C ILE A 3 22.40 -0.45 12.09
N GLU A 4 21.84 -1.48 12.74
CA GLU A 4 21.66 -2.80 12.13
C GLU A 4 20.56 -2.80 11.06
N ILE A 5 19.45 -2.11 11.28
CA ILE A 5 18.33 -2.01 10.33
C ILE A 5 18.70 -1.11 9.14
N LYS A 6 19.39 0.02 9.39
CA LYS A 6 19.91 0.86 8.31
C LYS A 6 21.03 0.14 7.56
N SER A 7 21.88 -0.62 8.27
CA SER A 7 22.84 -1.53 7.63
C SER A 7 22.14 -2.65 6.87
N ASN A 8 20.94 -3.10 7.28
CA ASN A 8 20.21 -4.15 6.59
C ASN A 8 19.54 -3.64 5.32
N ASN A 9 19.01 -2.42 5.30
CA ASN A 9 18.49 -1.81 4.07
C ASN A 9 19.62 -1.40 3.13
N GLU A 10 20.72 -0.82 3.64
CA GLU A 10 21.92 -0.57 2.83
C GLU A 10 22.52 -1.89 2.34
N ALA A 11 22.58 -2.94 3.17
CA ALA A 11 23.04 -4.27 2.76
C ALA A 11 22.09 -4.92 1.76
N LEU A 12 20.78 -4.73 1.87
CA LEU A 12 19.79 -5.22 0.90
C LEU A 12 19.95 -4.51 -0.43
N THR A 13 20.10 -3.17 -0.44
CA THR A 13 20.39 -2.38 -1.64
C THR A 13 21.71 -2.82 -2.29
N LEU A 14 22.77 -2.98 -1.49
CA LEU A 14 24.08 -3.43 -1.96
C LEU A 14 24.03 -4.86 -2.50
N PHE A 15 23.31 -5.76 -1.81
CA PHE A 15 23.15 -7.16 -2.18
C PHE A 15 22.37 -7.32 -3.49
N LEU A 16 21.18 -6.72 -3.56
CA LEU A 16 20.38 -6.73 -4.79
C LEU A 16 21.12 -6.01 -5.92
N GLY A 17 21.79 -4.89 -5.65
CA GLY A 17 22.60 -4.17 -6.62
C GLY A 17 23.73 -5.02 -7.20
N GLU A 18 24.44 -5.79 -6.37
CA GLU A 18 25.48 -6.72 -6.82
C GLU A 18 24.93 -7.93 -7.58
N ILE A 19 23.73 -8.41 -7.26
CA ILE A 19 23.05 -9.44 -8.04
C ILE A 19 22.75 -8.91 -9.44
N PHE A 20 22.07 -7.77 -9.56
CA PHE A 20 21.63 -7.24 -10.86
C PHE A 20 22.80 -6.78 -11.74
N LYS A 21 23.90 -6.27 -11.17
CA LYS A 21 25.13 -5.98 -11.94
C LYS A 21 25.72 -7.21 -12.66
N ARG A 22 25.49 -8.41 -12.13
CA ARG A 22 26.03 -9.67 -12.68
C ARG A 22 25.07 -10.33 -13.67
N ILE A 23 23.81 -9.91 -13.68
CA ILE A 23 22.82 -10.37 -14.63
C ILE A 23 22.96 -9.54 -15.90
N LYS A 24 22.96 -10.20 -17.05
CA LYS A 24 23.20 -9.57 -18.36
C LYS A 24 22.08 -9.83 -19.37
N LEU A 25 21.27 -10.85 -19.10
CA LEU A 25 20.16 -11.29 -19.92
C LEU A 25 19.00 -11.63 -18.99
N ILE A 26 17.88 -10.95 -19.17
CA ILE A 26 16.59 -11.22 -18.53
C ILE A 26 15.59 -11.21 -19.67
N ASP A 27 14.76 -12.23 -19.80
CA ASP A 27 13.68 -12.18 -20.80
C ASP A 27 12.60 -11.15 -20.39
N GLU A 28 11.79 -10.72 -21.36
CA GLU A 28 10.82 -9.63 -21.13
C GLU A 28 9.79 -9.94 -20.05
N VAL A 29 9.36 -11.21 -19.94
CA VAL A 29 8.32 -11.63 -18.98
C VAL A 29 8.89 -11.62 -17.56
N ASP A 30 10.09 -12.14 -17.38
CA ASP A 30 10.78 -12.13 -16.09
C ASP A 30 11.19 -10.71 -15.70
N LEU A 31 11.56 -9.86 -16.66
CA LEU A 31 11.89 -8.45 -16.40
C LEU A 31 10.69 -7.69 -15.85
N GLU A 32 9.50 -7.87 -16.43
CA GLU A 32 8.27 -7.24 -15.94
C GLU A 32 7.94 -7.69 -14.50
N ASN A 33 8.03 -8.99 -14.22
CA ASN A 33 7.79 -9.53 -12.88
C ASN A 33 8.80 -9.00 -11.86
N ILE A 34 10.08 -8.95 -12.22
CA ILE A 34 11.15 -8.41 -11.36
C ILE A 34 10.91 -6.92 -11.08
N CYS A 35 10.55 -6.13 -12.08
CA CYS A 35 10.24 -4.72 -11.91
C CYS A 35 9.04 -4.50 -10.96
N ASN A 36 8.01 -5.34 -11.06
CA ASN A 36 6.86 -5.30 -10.16
C ASN A 36 7.26 -5.61 -8.70
N TYR A 37 8.05 -6.66 -8.47
CA TYR A 37 8.54 -7.00 -7.13
C TYR A 37 9.46 -5.93 -6.55
N LEU A 38 10.39 -5.38 -7.36
CA LEU A 38 11.25 -4.29 -6.96
C LEU A 38 10.46 -3.02 -6.65
N GLY A 39 9.39 -2.74 -7.41
CA GLY A 39 8.48 -1.63 -7.16
C GLY A 39 7.80 -1.72 -5.79
N VAL A 40 7.35 -2.92 -5.40
CA VAL A 40 6.81 -3.18 -4.04
C VAL A 40 7.87 -2.93 -2.95
N LEU A 41 9.13 -3.26 -3.26
CA LEU A 41 10.27 -3.03 -2.35
C LEU A 41 10.83 -1.60 -2.39
N GLY A 42 10.27 -0.71 -3.21
CA GLY A 42 10.70 0.69 -3.32
C GLY A 42 11.93 0.94 -4.21
N TYR A 43 12.26 -0.01 -5.07
CA TYR A 43 13.36 0.08 -6.03
C TYR A 43 12.85 0.17 -7.47
N GLU A 44 13.61 0.86 -8.30
CA GLU A 44 13.47 0.86 -9.75
C GLU A 44 14.69 0.18 -10.35
N LEU A 45 14.45 -0.81 -11.20
CA LEU A 45 15.49 -1.41 -12.02
C LEU A 45 15.72 -0.51 -13.23
N ILE A 46 16.93 0.02 -13.37
CA ILE A 46 17.39 0.73 -14.54
C ILE A 46 18.09 -0.28 -15.44
N SER A 47 17.67 -0.37 -16.69
CA SER A 47 18.32 -1.17 -17.73
C SER A 47 18.93 -0.26 -18.79
N GLU A 48 20.24 -0.34 -18.99
CA GLU A 48 20.97 0.39 -20.01
C GLU A 48 21.62 -0.59 -21.00
N PRO A 49 21.54 -0.37 -22.32
CA PRO A 49 22.22 -1.24 -23.28
C PRO A 49 23.73 -1.30 -23.03
N ASP A 50 24.34 -2.48 -23.16
CA ASP A 50 25.80 -2.63 -23.05
C ASP A 50 26.45 -2.29 -24.41
N ASP A 51 27.02 -1.08 -24.52
CA ASP A 51 27.59 -0.52 -25.76
C ASP A 51 28.71 -1.36 -26.42
N ILE A 52 29.22 -2.39 -25.72
CA ILE A 52 30.35 -3.23 -26.15
C ILE A 52 29.85 -4.57 -26.75
N SER A 53 28.54 -4.85 -26.69
CA SER A 53 27.92 -6.12 -27.05
C SER A 53 27.14 -6.06 -28.38
N TYR A 54 27.37 -7.04 -29.27
CA TYR A 54 26.56 -7.22 -30.50
C TYR A 54 25.18 -7.86 -30.26
N ASN A 55 24.87 -8.24 -29.02
CA ASN A 55 23.59 -8.88 -28.60
C ASN A 55 22.80 -7.97 -27.65
N ASP A 56 21.50 -8.26 -27.46
CA ASP A 56 20.54 -7.61 -26.52
C ASP A 56 20.94 -7.81 -25.04
N VAL A 57 22.12 -7.32 -24.68
CA VAL A 57 22.72 -7.41 -23.36
C VAL A 57 22.56 -6.06 -22.68
N TYR A 58 22.10 -6.10 -21.44
CA TYR A 58 21.83 -4.90 -20.65
C TYR A 58 22.68 -4.87 -19.38
N ASN A 59 23.06 -3.67 -18.99
CA ASN A 59 23.55 -3.33 -17.68
C ASN A 59 22.37 -2.95 -16.79
N TYR A 60 22.17 -3.71 -15.71
CA TYR A 60 21.14 -3.41 -14.75
C TYR A 60 21.72 -2.73 -13.52
N SER A 61 21.05 -1.67 -13.07
CA SER A 61 21.34 -1.00 -11.80
C SER A 61 20.06 -0.71 -11.05
N LEU A 62 20.16 -0.57 -9.73
CA LEU A 62 19.03 -0.21 -8.89
C LEU A 62 19.15 1.25 -8.50
N LYS A 63 18.05 2.00 -8.64
CA LYS A 63 17.85 3.24 -7.92
C LYS A 63 16.66 3.10 -7.00
N HIS A 64 16.61 3.93 -5.97
CA HIS A 64 15.32 4.19 -5.36
C HIS A 64 14.44 4.85 -6.41
N TYR A 65 13.24 4.32 -6.60
CA TYR A 65 12.24 4.82 -7.55
C TYR A 65 12.07 6.33 -7.30
N THR A 66 11.89 7.19 -8.32
CA THR A 66 11.86 8.67 -8.12
C THR A 66 10.54 9.35 -8.49
N ILE A 67 9.63 8.71 -9.24
CA ILE A 67 8.26 9.22 -9.44
C ILE A 67 7.39 8.86 -8.23
N GLY A 68 6.75 9.85 -7.58
CA GLY A 68 5.89 9.66 -6.41
C GLY A 68 6.52 9.98 -5.05
N GLU A 69 7.38 11.00 -4.96
CA GLU A 69 8.09 11.43 -3.75
C GLU A 69 7.17 11.62 -2.51
N ALA A 70 5.91 12.02 -2.71
CA ALA A 70 4.90 12.14 -1.65
C ALA A 70 4.31 10.78 -1.18
N ASN A 71 4.23 9.77 -2.06
CA ASN A 71 3.83 8.41 -1.65
C ASN A 71 5.01 7.71 -0.94
N ARG A 72 6.24 7.96 -1.40
CA ARG A 72 7.48 7.38 -0.85
C ARG A 72 7.83 7.87 0.55
N GLN A 73 7.55 9.14 0.88
CA GLN A 73 7.71 9.61 2.25
C GLN A 73 6.80 8.86 3.23
N ASN A 74 5.61 8.45 2.78
CA ASN A 74 4.69 7.64 3.58
C ASN A 74 5.11 6.16 3.62
N ASP A 75 5.60 5.59 2.53
CA ASP A 75 6.05 4.17 2.50
C ASP A 75 7.37 3.96 3.26
N ILE A 76 8.31 4.91 3.16
CA ILE A 76 9.53 4.93 3.97
C ILE A 76 9.17 5.21 5.44
N SER A 77 8.22 6.12 5.75
CA SER A 77 7.79 6.34 7.14
C SER A 77 7.12 5.10 7.72
N LEU A 78 6.30 4.38 6.97
CA LEU A 78 5.68 3.11 7.36
C LEU A 78 6.70 2.05 7.79
N ILE A 79 7.62 1.70 6.90
CA ILE A 79 8.60 0.64 7.13
C ILE A 79 9.60 1.06 8.21
N SER A 80 10.00 2.35 8.23
CA SER A 80 10.94 2.86 9.23
C SER A 80 10.35 2.93 10.63
N THR A 81 9.09 3.36 10.78
CA THR A 81 8.41 3.44 12.08
C THR A 81 8.15 2.05 12.66
N PHE A 82 7.75 1.08 11.84
CA PHE A 82 7.64 -0.32 12.27
C PHE A 82 8.99 -0.88 12.74
N GLY A 83 10.06 -0.62 11.98
CA GLY A 83 11.43 -1.05 12.30
C GLY A 83 12.00 -0.38 13.57
N ASN A 84 11.53 0.81 13.91
CA ASN A 84 11.95 1.57 15.10
C ASN A 84 11.07 1.32 16.34
N GLU A 85 10.17 0.33 16.29
CA GLU A 85 9.18 0.04 17.36
C GLU A 85 8.19 1.19 17.63
N GLU A 86 8.06 2.12 16.69
CA GLU A 86 7.09 3.23 16.73
C GLU A 86 5.74 2.75 16.17
N PHE A 87 5.14 1.74 16.78
CA PHE A 87 3.96 1.03 16.25
C PHE A 87 2.76 1.96 16.01
N LYS A 88 2.54 2.93 16.91
CA LYS A 88 1.53 3.97 16.74
C LYS A 88 1.75 4.79 15.46
N SER A 89 2.99 5.20 15.24
CA SER A 89 3.39 5.98 14.06
C SER A 89 3.24 5.16 12.78
N CYS A 90 3.59 3.87 12.81
CA CYS A 90 3.34 2.95 11.70
C CYS A 90 1.85 2.88 11.35
N ILE A 91 0.99 2.68 12.34
CA ILE A 91 -0.46 2.61 12.13
C ILE A 91 -1.00 3.95 11.61
N ASP A 92 -0.49 5.08 12.09
CA ASP A 92 -0.86 6.42 11.61
C ASP A 92 -0.49 6.64 10.15
N ASN A 93 0.67 6.13 9.73
CA ASN A 93 1.06 6.18 8.33
C ASN A 93 0.18 5.26 7.49
N CYS A 94 -0.23 4.08 7.99
CA CYS A 94 -1.16 3.19 7.28
C CYS A 94 -2.48 3.91 7.05
N ARG A 95 -3.01 4.54 8.11
CA ARG A 95 -4.23 5.36 8.05
C ARG A 95 -4.12 6.44 7.00
N THR A 96 -3.01 7.17 6.97
CA THR A 96 -2.79 8.29 6.07
C THR A 96 -2.75 7.85 4.61
N VAL A 97 -2.04 6.76 4.29
CA VAL A 97 -2.01 6.17 2.95
C VAL A 97 -3.40 5.70 2.55
N PHE A 98 -4.07 4.97 3.43
CA PHE A 98 -5.42 4.43 3.20
C PHE A 98 -6.42 5.56 2.92
N GLU A 99 -6.44 6.59 3.77
CA GLU A 99 -7.31 7.75 3.62
C GLU A 99 -7.05 8.48 2.30
N ALA A 100 -5.77 8.80 2.01
CA ALA A 100 -5.37 9.52 0.82
C ALA A 100 -5.71 8.76 -0.47
N PHE A 101 -5.56 7.42 -0.46
CA PHE A 101 -5.92 6.58 -1.59
C PHE A 101 -7.43 6.64 -1.87
N PHE A 102 -8.27 6.35 -0.88
CA PHE A 102 -9.71 6.31 -1.10
C PHE A 102 -10.32 7.69 -1.33
N LYS A 103 -9.78 8.74 -0.74
CA LYS A 103 -10.21 10.12 -1.02
C LYS A 103 -10.18 10.46 -2.52
N LYS A 104 -9.14 10.02 -3.25
CA LYS A 104 -9.03 10.20 -4.71
C LYS A 104 -10.14 9.51 -5.50
N LEU A 105 -10.76 8.48 -4.93
CA LEU A 105 -11.83 7.71 -5.57
C LEU A 105 -13.22 8.32 -5.41
N ASP A 106 -13.36 9.38 -4.61
CA ASP A 106 -14.57 10.21 -4.52
C ASP A 106 -14.28 11.61 -5.07
N VAL A 107 -14.38 11.73 -6.40
CA VAL A 107 -14.03 12.97 -7.13
C VAL A 107 -14.90 14.16 -6.69
N ASP A 108 -16.12 13.90 -6.21
CA ASP A 108 -17.08 14.95 -5.88
C ASP A 108 -16.85 15.56 -4.50
N ASN A 109 -16.50 14.76 -3.48
CA ASN A 109 -16.43 15.24 -2.09
C ASN A 109 -15.10 14.96 -1.41
N ASN A 110 -14.17 14.27 -2.08
CA ASN A 110 -12.88 13.89 -1.52
C ASN A 110 -13.03 13.17 -0.17
N ALA A 111 -14.09 12.35 -0.03
CA ALA A 111 -14.44 11.67 1.20
C ALA A 111 -14.04 10.19 1.13
N TYR A 112 -13.12 9.76 2.01
CA TYR A 112 -12.56 8.41 1.98
C TYR A 112 -13.65 7.32 2.00
N ASN A 113 -14.71 7.51 2.80
CA ASN A 113 -15.79 6.53 2.93
C ASN A 113 -16.62 6.41 1.66
N LYS A 114 -16.85 7.50 0.91
CA LYS A 114 -17.49 7.42 -0.40
C LYS A 114 -16.55 6.79 -1.42
N GLY A 115 -15.26 7.11 -1.33
CA GLY A 115 -14.21 6.47 -2.13
C GLY A 115 -14.16 4.95 -1.97
N ILE A 116 -14.32 4.45 -0.75
CA ILE A 116 -14.43 3.01 -0.47
C ILE A 116 -15.69 2.42 -1.13
N LEU A 117 -16.85 3.11 -1.07
CA LEU A 117 -18.05 2.65 -1.78
C LEU A 117 -17.81 2.58 -3.30
N ASN A 118 -17.19 3.61 -3.86
CA ASN A 118 -16.86 3.67 -5.29
C ASN A 118 -15.91 2.54 -5.69
N ALA A 119 -14.87 2.29 -4.89
CA ALA A 119 -13.90 1.21 -5.10
C ALA A 119 -14.54 -0.18 -5.05
N THR A 120 -15.35 -0.43 -4.02
CA THR A 120 -15.97 -1.74 -3.78
C THR A 120 -17.15 -2.02 -4.72
N GLY A 121 -17.78 -0.96 -5.24
CA GLY A 121 -18.95 -1.03 -6.13
C GLY A 121 -20.20 -1.59 -5.44
N GLU A 122 -20.20 -1.73 -4.12
CA GLU A 122 -21.31 -2.30 -3.37
C GLU A 122 -22.44 -1.27 -3.21
N LYS A 123 -23.68 -1.70 -3.46
CA LYS A 123 -24.88 -0.86 -3.32
C LYS A 123 -25.87 -1.54 -2.38
N ILE A 124 -26.48 -0.76 -1.49
CA ILE A 124 -27.56 -1.22 -0.63
C ILE A 124 -28.78 -0.37 -0.91
N ILE A 125 -29.81 -0.97 -1.51
CA ILE A 125 -31.10 -0.31 -1.74
C ILE A 125 -32.01 -0.64 -0.56
N TYR A 126 -32.46 0.39 0.15
CA TYR A 126 -33.40 0.26 1.26
C TYR A 126 -34.47 1.35 1.16
N ASN A 127 -35.74 0.95 1.19
CA ASN A 127 -36.89 1.83 1.00
C ASN A 127 -36.78 2.74 -0.24
N GLY A 128 -36.28 2.19 -1.35
CA GLY A 128 -36.13 2.92 -2.62
C GLY A 128 -34.93 3.86 -2.70
N ALA A 129 -34.12 3.99 -1.63
CA ALA A 129 -32.93 4.84 -1.61
C ALA A 129 -31.65 4.00 -1.52
N ASN A 130 -30.58 4.46 -2.18
CA ASN A 130 -29.24 3.92 -2.00
C ASN A 130 -28.67 4.41 -0.66
N LEU A 131 -28.13 3.50 0.15
CA LEU A 131 -27.47 3.85 1.39
C LEU A 131 -25.99 4.16 1.13
N GLU A 132 -25.57 5.38 1.43
CA GLU A 132 -24.20 5.85 1.16
C GLU A 132 -23.45 6.33 2.42
N SER A 133 -24.15 6.54 3.53
CA SER A 133 -23.52 6.94 4.78
C SER A 133 -23.10 5.74 5.62
N ILE A 134 -21.95 5.85 6.30
CA ILE A 134 -21.43 4.83 7.22
C ILE A 134 -22.52 4.37 8.18
N ASN A 135 -23.15 5.31 8.90
CA ASN A 135 -24.19 5.00 9.89
C ASN A 135 -25.37 4.24 9.28
N LYS A 136 -25.85 4.62 8.09
CA LYS A 136 -26.98 3.93 7.45
C LYS A 136 -26.60 2.52 7.03
N ILE A 137 -25.41 2.34 6.46
CA ILE A 137 -24.93 1.04 5.99
C ILE A 137 -24.68 0.09 7.17
N PHE A 138 -24.03 0.56 8.23
CA PHE A 138 -23.77 -0.25 9.43
C PHE A 138 -25.06 -0.59 10.17
N ASN A 139 -25.99 0.36 10.34
CA ASN A 139 -27.29 0.07 10.94
C ASN A 139 -28.11 -0.92 10.10
N TYR A 140 -28.08 -0.80 8.77
CA TYR A 140 -28.70 -1.79 7.89
C TYR A 140 -28.11 -3.18 8.13
N TRP A 141 -26.78 -3.31 8.18
CA TRP A 141 -26.14 -4.59 8.44
C TRP A 141 -26.46 -5.12 9.84
N LEU A 142 -26.48 -4.29 10.89
CA LEU A 142 -26.83 -4.73 12.24
C LEU A 142 -28.21 -5.37 12.30
N SER A 143 -29.19 -4.79 11.60
CA SER A 143 -30.57 -5.28 11.54
C SER A 143 -30.76 -6.47 10.59
N ASN A 144 -30.03 -6.54 9.48
CA ASN A 144 -30.29 -7.49 8.39
C ASN A 144 -29.20 -8.57 8.22
N LYS A 145 -28.06 -8.42 8.88
CA LYS A 145 -26.88 -9.29 8.81
C LYS A 145 -26.33 -9.53 7.38
N LYS A 146 -26.55 -8.59 6.46
CA LYS A 146 -26.09 -8.67 5.05
C LYS A 146 -25.78 -7.30 4.46
N GLY A 147 -25.06 -7.29 3.34
CA GLY A 147 -24.78 -6.11 2.52
C GLY A 147 -23.44 -5.43 2.81
N ALA A 148 -22.88 -4.82 1.75
CA ALA A 148 -21.67 -3.99 1.76
C ALA A 148 -20.51 -4.60 2.57
N ASN A 149 -20.18 -5.86 2.31
CA ASN A 149 -19.24 -6.63 3.13
C ASN A 149 -17.81 -6.10 2.98
N ARG A 150 -17.36 -5.79 1.76
CA ARG A 150 -16.02 -5.24 1.51
C ARG A 150 -15.92 -3.80 2.00
N TYR A 151 -16.95 -3.00 1.75
CA TYR A 151 -17.06 -1.64 2.26
C TYR A 151 -16.94 -1.61 3.80
N ARG A 152 -17.70 -2.46 4.49
CA ARG A 152 -17.66 -2.54 5.96
C ARG A 152 -16.28 -2.94 6.45
N LEU A 153 -15.65 -3.94 5.83
CA LEU A 153 -14.28 -4.33 6.16
C LEU A 153 -13.31 -3.13 6.03
N PHE A 154 -13.34 -2.43 4.91
CA PHE A 154 -12.40 -1.33 4.64
C PHE A 154 -12.63 -0.13 5.56
N VAL A 155 -13.90 0.21 5.84
CA VAL A 155 -14.23 1.26 6.80
C VAL A 155 -13.83 0.87 8.21
N THR A 156 -14.06 -0.38 8.63
CA THR A 156 -13.63 -0.88 9.94
C THR A 156 -12.11 -0.86 10.07
N MET A 157 -11.36 -1.18 9.00
CA MET A 157 -9.91 -1.05 9.00
C MET A 157 -9.44 0.39 9.20
N TYR A 158 -10.04 1.34 8.50
CA TYR A 158 -9.76 2.75 8.72
C TYR A 158 -10.06 3.19 10.16
N SER A 159 -11.21 2.78 10.71
CA SER A 159 -11.58 3.08 12.10
C SER A 159 -10.60 2.48 13.10
N MET A 160 -10.17 1.24 12.91
CA MET A 160 -9.16 0.57 13.73
C MET A 160 -7.83 1.34 13.72
N MET A 161 -7.34 1.72 12.54
CA MET A 161 -6.10 2.50 12.42
C MET A 161 -6.23 3.88 13.09
N SER A 162 -7.42 4.48 13.06
CA SER A 162 -7.68 5.76 13.72
C SER A 162 -7.64 5.63 15.25
N GLY A 163 -8.23 4.57 15.81
CA GLY A 163 -8.24 4.31 17.25
C GLY A 163 -6.86 3.99 17.81
N LEU A 164 -6.13 3.07 17.16
CA LEU A 164 -4.78 2.64 17.58
C LEU A 164 -3.67 3.66 17.26
N GLY A 165 -3.89 4.50 16.24
CA GLY A 165 -2.99 5.58 15.83
C GLY A 165 -3.44 6.91 16.41
N THR A 166 -3.98 7.77 15.55
CA THR A 166 -4.11 9.22 15.75
C THR A 166 -4.89 9.58 17.01
N HIS A 167 -5.95 8.84 17.33
CA HIS A 167 -6.76 9.09 18.52
C HIS A 167 -6.12 8.52 19.80
N GLY A 168 -5.24 7.53 19.68
CA GLY A 168 -4.54 6.91 20.80
C GLY A 168 -5.50 6.34 21.84
N GLU A 169 -6.61 5.75 21.39
CA GLU A 169 -7.63 5.13 22.25
C GLU A 169 -7.05 3.89 22.95
N ASP A 170 -6.17 3.18 22.24
CA ASP A 170 -5.46 1.98 22.71
C ASP A 170 -3.96 2.11 22.47
N ASN A 171 -3.16 1.33 23.21
CA ASN A 171 -1.71 1.26 23.01
C ASN A 171 -1.36 0.11 22.04
N PRO A 172 -0.92 0.39 20.80
CA PRO A 172 -0.73 -0.64 19.79
C PRO A 172 0.48 -1.53 20.07
N SER A 173 0.31 -2.83 19.84
CA SER A 173 1.40 -3.80 19.84
C SER A 173 2.11 -3.86 18.49
N LYS A 174 3.24 -4.58 18.45
CA LYS A 174 3.93 -4.92 17.21
C LYS A 174 3.02 -5.69 16.24
N ASP A 175 2.21 -6.62 16.75
CA ASP A 175 1.33 -7.43 15.92
C ASP A 175 0.17 -6.61 15.34
N ASP A 176 -0.31 -5.61 16.07
CA ASP A 176 -1.33 -4.66 15.56
C ASP A 176 -0.77 -3.84 14.38
N ALA A 177 0.45 -3.31 14.52
CA ALA A 177 1.10 -2.57 13.46
C ALA A 177 1.37 -3.44 12.22
N LEU A 178 1.80 -4.70 12.42
CA LEU A 178 2.00 -5.65 11.33
C LEU A 178 0.67 -5.99 10.62
N MET A 179 -0.41 -6.17 11.39
CA MET A 179 -1.74 -6.42 10.84
C MET A 179 -2.23 -5.23 10.01
N CYS A 180 -2.11 -3.99 10.52
CA CYS A 180 -2.48 -2.79 9.77
C CYS A 180 -1.67 -2.65 8.48
N LEU A 181 -0.37 -2.96 8.50
CA LEU A 181 0.49 -2.87 7.33
C LEU A 181 0.06 -3.88 6.25
N ARG A 182 -0.08 -5.16 6.62
CA ARG A 182 -0.50 -6.24 5.70
C ARG A 182 -1.89 -6.00 5.11
N MET A 183 -2.84 -5.59 5.95
CA MET A 183 -4.20 -5.33 5.47
C MET A 183 -4.26 -4.09 4.57
N THR A 184 -3.44 -3.08 4.82
CA THR A 184 -3.33 -1.92 3.91
C THR A 184 -2.80 -2.38 2.56
N GLU A 185 -1.70 -3.14 2.55
CA GLU A 185 -1.11 -3.71 1.34
C GLU A 185 -2.11 -4.58 0.56
N ASP A 186 -2.74 -5.57 1.20
CA ASP A 186 -3.70 -6.47 0.58
C ASP A 186 -4.90 -5.72 -0.02
N ILE A 187 -5.38 -4.66 0.65
CA ILE A 187 -6.48 -3.83 0.15
C ILE A 187 -6.04 -3.03 -1.09
N LEU A 188 -4.84 -2.47 -1.09
CA LEU A 188 -4.31 -1.73 -2.23
C LEU A 188 -4.04 -2.66 -3.44
N ILE A 189 -3.48 -3.85 -3.20
CA ILE A 189 -3.29 -4.89 -4.22
C ILE A 189 -4.66 -5.32 -4.78
N TRP A 190 -5.66 -5.52 -3.93
CA TRP A 190 -7.01 -5.83 -4.38
C TRP A 190 -7.56 -4.72 -5.29
N CYS A 191 -7.40 -3.45 -4.89
CA CYS A 191 -7.80 -2.30 -5.73
C CYS A 191 -7.08 -2.30 -7.08
N PHE A 192 -5.77 -2.56 -7.09
CA PHE A 192 -4.95 -2.66 -8.30
C PHE A 192 -5.47 -3.75 -9.25
N HIS A 193 -5.65 -4.98 -8.76
CA HIS A 193 -6.19 -6.09 -9.55
C HIS A 193 -7.59 -5.81 -10.12
N ASN A 194 -8.37 -4.96 -9.44
CA ASN A 194 -9.71 -4.58 -9.86
C ASN A 194 -9.75 -3.24 -10.61
N LYS A 195 -8.59 -2.70 -11.02
CA LYS A 195 -8.45 -1.44 -11.79
C LYS A 195 -9.14 -0.26 -11.10
N ARG A 196 -8.92 -0.12 -9.79
CA ARG A 196 -9.48 0.96 -8.96
C ARG A 196 -8.36 1.89 -8.50
N GLY A 197 -8.38 3.15 -8.92
CA GLY A 197 -7.51 4.20 -8.36
C GLY A 197 -6.06 4.20 -8.81
N PHE A 198 -5.74 3.44 -9.86
CA PHE A 198 -4.46 3.37 -10.53
C PHE A 198 -4.66 3.66 -12.01
#